data_AF-A0A484B1Z8-F1
#
_entry.id   AF-A0A484B1Z8-F1
#
_cell.length_a   1.000
_cell.length_b   1.000
_cell.length_c   1.000
_cell.angle_alpha   90.00
_cell.angle_beta   90.00
_cell.angle_gamma   90.00
#
_symmetry.space_group_name_H-M   'P 1'
#
loop_
_entity.id
_entity.type
_entity.pdbx_description
1 polymer ?
#
loop_
_entity_poly.entity_id
_entity_poly.type
_entity_poly.pdbx_seq_one_letter_code
_entity_poly.pdbx_strand_id
1 'polypeptide(L)'
;MPFKKGVCQLLALNKFSIQQWMKTFDAMIFDADGVLWRFDNPVDGAPETFNALRAMGKRAFICTNHSAWSRQQLFDKAERLGIIVEKNEIISSAWALAHYLKERGFKRKVYIIGGQGIVDELKDVGIESIPIRERPLVGASLRDQVLNMPMDPDVGAVAVGIDQYFDVVKLTKACCYLRNPKVIFLATNQDRALAVNSDLFIPGAGSMVSAVQAIANRPPFTCGKPNALMCLHLMREGIIKPERTLMVGDTLYTDILFGYNCGFQTLLVGSGNTTLDDVSKAQKSKDPMMYRQIPDLFLPSISDLLKSNMFKQTCTNLTTLSIQRVRQWLNGFETIICDADGVLWHFDKAIDGSVEAFNAIQDTGRNTFIVTNNSCLCSENIRLKARDFGFNVHKDHVLNSGKSVASFLSSKNFQQKVFVVGGVGIIEELSDVNICAFQFRNEKIEKSMRDFALEMEVDEDVGAVVVGRDDSFNMCSVIRACHYLRNPQILFLGCCLDAAYPIGNNRVLAGAAAMIALVKTITSRKPLILGKPNPWIVREPIESGAINPATTLMIGDTLETDIKFANYNGFQSILVGSGVTELEKVERIRDRGQKKQMRLVPDGYLPRLCDILEYL
;
A
#
# COMPACT_ATOMS: atom_id res chain seq x y z
N MET A 1 18.38 -5.14 -7.80
CA MET A 1 19.12 -3.89 -7.54
C MET A 1 19.22 -3.73 -6.03
N PRO A 2 20.42 -3.63 -5.41
CA PRO A 2 20.49 -3.17 -4.04
C PRO A 2 20.41 -1.64 -4.06
N PHE A 3 19.35 -1.08 -3.48
CA PHE A 3 19.24 0.35 -3.21
C PHE A 3 20.40 0.73 -2.29
N LYS A 4 21.52 1.22 -2.83
CA LYS A 4 22.63 1.72 -2.02
C LYS A 4 22.49 3.22 -1.89
N LYS A 5 22.11 3.67 -0.67
CA LYS A 5 22.22 5.04 -0.15
C LYS A 5 21.83 6.15 -1.12
N GLY A 6 20.54 6.23 -1.40
CA GLY A 6 19.94 7.28 -2.23
C GLY A 6 18.48 7.50 -1.89
N VAL A 7 18.13 7.45 -0.59
CA VAL A 7 16.81 7.72 0.02
C VAL A 7 15.68 7.55 -0.99
N CYS A 8 15.42 6.29 -1.34
CA CYS A 8 14.37 6.00 -2.29
C CYS A 8 13.04 6.01 -1.54
N GLN A 9 12.12 6.87 -1.98
CA GLN A 9 10.75 6.83 -1.47
C GLN A 9 10.12 5.52 -1.93
N LEU A 10 9.85 4.62 -0.98
CA LEU A 10 9.45 3.25 -1.33
C LEU A 10 8.12 3.23 -2.11
N LEU A 11 7.22 4.18 -1.83
CA LEU A 11 5.94 4.35 -2.53
C LEU A 11 6.10 4.78 -4.01
N ALA A 12 7.25 5.32 -4.41
CA ALA A 12 7.54 5.66 -5.80
C ALA A 12 7.99 4.44 -6.62
N LEU A 13 8.25 3.30 -5.98
CA LEU A 13 8.64 2.06 -6.67
C LEU A 13 7.43 1.27 -7.14
N ASN A 14 7.56 0.62 -8.30
CA ASN A 14 6.56 -0.32 -8.76
C ASN A 14 6.50 -1.59 -7.88
N LYS A 15 5.35 -2.28 -7.93
CA LYS A 15 5.07 -3.48 -7.12
C LYS A 15 6.12 -4.59 -7.28
N PHE A 16 6.65 -4.80 -8.49
CA PHE A 16 7.67 -5.83 -8.71
C PHE A 16 8.96 -5.50 -7.95
N SER A 17 9.40 -4.25 -8.00
CA SER A 17 10.58 -3.78 -7.26
C SER A 17 10.41 -3.94 -5.75
N ILE A 18 9.24 -3.58 -5.19
CA ILE A 18 8.95 -3.77 -3.76
C ILE A 18 8.95 -5.26 -3.40
N GLN A 19 8.33 -6.12 -4.22
CA GLN A 19 8.32 -7.57 -3.97
C GLN A 19 9.71 -8.21 -4.07
N GLN A 20 10.57 -7.76 -4.98
CA GLN A 20 11.95 -8.24 -5.04
C GLN A 20 12.77 -7.72 -3.86
N TRP A 21 12.56 -6.47 -3.47
CA TRP A 21 13.19 -5.88 -2.29
C TRP A 21 12.80 -6.62 -1.00
N MET A 22 11.52 -6.92 -0.80
CA MET A 22 11.04 -7.72 0.33
C MET A 22 11.70 -9.10 0.44
N LYS A 23 12.30 -9.62 -0.63
CA LYS A 23 13.04 -10.90 -0.63
C LYS A 23 14.52 -10.76 -0.26
N THR A 24 15.06 -9.54 -0.17
CA THR A 24 16.48 -9.34 0.14
C THR A 24 16.79 -9.46 1.63
N PHE A 25 15.78 -9.46 2.50
CA PHE A 25 15.93 -9.60 3.94
C PHE A 25 14.97 -10.66 4.50
N ASP A 26 15.37 -11.31 5.58
CA ASP A 26 14.57 -12.31 6.31
C ASP A 26 14.20 -11.85 7.72
N ALA A 27 14.99 -10.93 8.27
CA ALA A 27 14.80 -10.37 9.60
C ALA A 27 14.53 -8.87 9.52
N MET A 28 13.72 -8.39 10.45
CA MET A 28 13.37 -6.99 10.61
C MET A 28 13.53 -6.60 12.07
N ILE A 29 14.17 -5.46 12.31
CA ILE A 29 14.32 -4.87 13.63
C ILE A 29 13.59 -3.53 13.59
N PHE A 30 12.59 -3.39 14.45
CA PHE A 30 11.76 -2.20 14.54
C PHE A 30 12.18 -1.40 15.77
N ASP A 31 12.39 -0.10 15.61
CA ASP A 31 12.25 0.78 16.76
C ASP A 31 10.80 0.73 17.30
N ALA A 32 10.63 1.14 18.54
CA ALA A 32 9.36 1.13 19.24
C ALA A 32 8.64 2.48 19.14
N ASP A 33 9.23 3.52 19.74
CA ASP A 33 8.59 4.82 19.97
C ASP A 33 8.69 5.70 18.71
N GLY A 34 7.55 5.99 18.08
CA GLY A 34 7.51 6.70 16.79
C GLY A 34 7.40 5.77 15.58
N VAL A 35 7.55 4.46 15.78
CA VAL A 35 7.41 3.42 14.73
C VAL A 35 6.24 2.48 15.00
N LEU A 36 6.21 1.84 16.16
CA LEU A 36 5.16 0.89 16.56
C LEU A 36 4.11 1.54 17.46
N TRP A 37 4.52 2.44 18.36
CA TRP A 37 3.63 3.14 19.27
C TRP A 37 4.16 4.55 19.59
N ARG A 38 3.28 5.38 20.15
CA ARG A 38 3.63 6.65 20.78
C ARG A 38 2.99 6.69 22.16
N PHE A 39 3.81 6.74 23.20
CA PHE A 39 3.35 6.59 24.58
C PHE A 39 2.52 5.30 24.72
N ASP A 40 1.27 5.39 25.16
CA ASP A 40 0.39 4.26 25.37
C ASP A 40 -0.52 3.92 24.18
N ASN A 41 -0.35 4.59 23.04
CA ASN A 41 -1.18 4.38 21.85
C ASN A 41 -0.36 3.76 20.72
N PRO A 42 -0.92 2.80 19.94
CA PRO A 42 -0.24 2.28 18.77
C PRO A 42 -0.15 3.36 17.68
N VAL A 43 0.92 3.31 16.88
CA VAL A 43 0.96 4.06 15.61
C VAL A 43 -0.04 3.42 14.65
N ASP A 44 -0.82 4.24 13.95
CA ASP A 44 -1.91 3.76 13.10
C ASP A 44 -1.45 2.72 12.05
N GLY A 45 -2.03 1.53 12.13
CA GLY A 45 -1.74 0.37 11.26
C GLY A 45 -0.41 -0.35 11.53
N ALA A 46 0.35 0.05 12.57
CA ALA A 46 1.65 -0.54 12.87
C ALA A 46 1.56 -1.96 13.46
N PRO A 47 0.67 -2.26 14.43
CA PRO A 47 0.48 -3.63 14.92
C PRO A 47 0.12 -4.61 13.80
N GLU A 48 -0.81 -4.23 12.92
CA GLU A 48 -1.26 -5.02 11.77
C GLU A 48 -0.10 -5.28 10.82
N THR A 49 0.73 -4.26 10.57
CA THR A 49 1.90 -4.38 9.71
C THR A 49 2.94 -5.31 10.27
N PHE A 50 3.28 -5.14 11.54
CA PHE A 50 4.22 -6.02 12.24
C PHE A 50 3.76 -7.48 12.18
N ASN A 51 2.49 -7.74 12.51
CA ASN A 51 1.92 -9.08 12.53
C ASN A 51 1.84 -9.71 11.13
N ALA A 52 1.45 -8.94 10.11
CA ALA A 52 1.39 -9.46 8.74
C ALA A 52 2.77 -9.82 8.19
N LEU A 53 3.80 -9.03 8.50
CA LEU A 53 5.18 -9.34 8.09
C LEU A 53 5.66 -10.65 8.72
N ARG A 54 5.30 -10.90 9.99
CA ARG A 54 5.54 -12.20 10.65
C ARG A 54 4.79 -13.33 9.95
N ALA A 55 3.51 -13.13 9.62
CA ALA A 55 2.71 -14.10 8.88
C ALA A 55 3.29 -14.41 7.47
N MET A 56 4.02 -13.47 6.87
CA MET A 56 4.77 -13.67 5.63
C MET A 56 6.11 -14.40 5.82
N GLY A 57 6.40 -14.89 7.03
CA GLY A 57 7.62 -15.62 7.36
C GLY A 57 8.84 -14.75 7.67
N LYS A 58 8.66 -13.45 7.96
CA LYS A 58 9.76 -12.59 8.43
C LYS A 58 9.95 -12.76 9.94
N ARG A 59 11.21 -12.81 10.39
CA ARG A 59 11.54 -12.69 11.81
C ARG A 59 11.47 -11.21 12.19
N ALA A 60 10.69 -10.85 13.20
CA ALA A 60 10.48 -9.46 13.59
C ALA A 60 10.86 -9.25 15.05
N PHE A 61 11.73 -8.27 15.30
CA PHE A 61 12.24 -7.91 16.62
C PHE A 61 11.87 -6.47 16.96
N ILE A 62 11.62 -6.19 18.25
CA ILE A 62 11.47 -4.82 18.76
C ILE A 62 12.80 -4.42 19.40
N CYS A 63 13.36 -3.27 19.04
CA CYS A 63 14.64 -2.77 19.52
C CYS A 63 14.52 -1.32 19.97
N THR A 64 14.49 -1.09 21.29
CA THR A 64 14.19 0.23 21.89
C THR A 64 15.25 0.70 22.86
N ASN A 65 15.53 2.01 22.84
CA ASN A 65 16.38 2.66 23.84
C ASN A 65 15.70 2.85 25.20
N HIS A 66 14.45 2.43 25.37
CA HIS A 66 13.72 2.50 26.62
C HIS A 66 14.40 1.66 27.73
N SER A 67 14.78 2.33 28.83
CA SER A 67 15.46 1.69 29.97
C SER A 67 14.70 1.77 31.29
N ALA A 68 13.59 2.50 31.35
CA ALA A 68 12.80 2.60 32.57
C ALA A 68 12.05 1.29 32.87
N TRP A 69 11.73 0.51 31.84
CA TRP A 69 10.96 -0.72 31.90
C TRP A 69 11.80 -1.94 31.48
N SER A 70 11.52 -3.09 32.09
CA SER A 70 12.09 -4.37 31.71
C SER A 70 11.48 -4.89 30.40
N ARG A 71 12.11 -5.88 29.78
CA ARG A 71 11.57 -6.60 28.62
C ARG A 71 10.24 -7.26 28.91
N GLN A 72 9.99 -7.70 30.15
CA GLN A 72 8.68 -8.22 30.52
C GLN A 72 7.61 -7.12 30.42
N GLN A 73 7.87 -5.95 30.98
CA GLN A 73 6.92 -4.83 30.93
C GLN A 73 6.70 -4.32 29.50
N LEU A 74 7.76 -4.32 28.68
CA LEU A 74 7.68 -3.98 27.25
C LEU A 74 6.88 -5.04 26.46
N PHE A 75 7.05 -6.33 26.78
CA PHE A 75 6.26 -7.42 26.23
C PHE A 75 4.78 -7.25 26.56
N ASP A 76 4.44 -7.06 27.84
CA ASP A 76 3.06 -6.86 28.28
C ASP A 76 2.43 -5.64 27.58
N LYS A 77 3.22 -4.59 27.31
CA LYS A 77 2.77 -3.43 26.51
C LYS A 77 2.52 -3.80 25.06
N ALA A 78 3.45 -4.48 24.41
CA ALA A 78 3.30 -4.91 23.02
C ALA A 78 2.03 -5.75 22.84
N GLU A 79 1.76 -6.71 23.74
CA GLU A 79 0.53 -7.51 23.73
C GLU A 79 -0.72 -6.65 23.87
N ARG A 80 -0.75 -5.71 24.82
CA ARG A 80 -1.90 -4.78 24.99
C ARG A 80 -2.17 -3.94 23.74
N LEU A 81 -1.13 -3.64 22.96
CA LEU A 81 -1.22 -2.88 21.72
C LEU A 81 -1.47 -3.75 20.48
N GLY A 82 -1.73 -5.05 20.66
CA GLY A 82 -2.05 -5.98 19.57
C GLY A 82 -0.83 -6.42 18.75
N ILE A 83 0.39 -6.25 19.26
CA ILE A 83 1.63 -6.68 18.59
C ILE A 83 1.98 -8.10 19.05
N ILE A 84 1.96 -9.04 18.11
CA ILE A 84 2.26 -10.45 18.36
C ILE A 84 3.78 -10.64 18.30
N VAL A 85 4.44 -10.64 19.45
CA VAL A 85 5.90 -10.73 19.61
C VAL A 85 6.21 -11.64 20.80
N GLU A 86 7.37 -12.29 20.81
CA GLU A 86 7.87 -13.02 21.98
C GLU A 86 8.83 -12.16 22.82
N LYS A 87 8.95 -12.44 24.13
CA LYS A 87 9.83 -11.67 25.03
C LYS A 87 11.31 -11.68 24.59
N ASN A 88 11.80 -12.79 24.06
CA ASN A 88 13.16 -12.94 23.53
C ASN A 88 13.38 -12.15 22.21
N GLU A 89 12.31 -11.71 21.54
CA GLU A 89 12.36 -10.87 20.34
C GLU A 89 12.38 -9.37 20.69
N ILE A 90 12.33 -9.01 21.98
CA ILE A 90 12.41 -7.64 22.47
C ILE A 90 13.83 -7.37 23.01
N ILE A 91 14.43 -6.31 22.48
CA ILE A 91 15.79 -5.88 22.76
C ILE A 91 15.70 -4.46 23.33
N SER A 92 15.96 -4.31 24.64
CA SER A 92 15.96 -3.01 25.30
C SER A 92 17.38 -2.58 25.67
N SER A 93 17.62 -1.28 25.81
CA SER A 93 18.92 -0.76 26.25
C SER A 93 19.29 -1.21 27.67
N ALA A 94 18.29 -1.41 28.54
CA ALA A 94 18.48 -1.99 29.87
C ALA A 94 18.95 -3.46 29.79
N TRP A 95 18.31 -4.27 28.94
CA TRP A 95 18.73 -5.66 28.73
C TRP A 95 20.13 -5.75 28.13
N ALA A 96 20.43 -4.93 27.12
CA ALA A 96 21.74 -4.91 26.48
C ALA A 96 22.86 -4.57 27.48
N LEU A 97 22.60 -3.64 28.40
CA LEU A 97 23.53 -3.29 29.48
C LEU A 97 23.76 -4.46 30.45
N ALA A 98 22.68 -5.12 30.88
CA ALA A 98 22.78 -6.27 31.78
C ALA A 98 23.54 -7.43 31.13
N HIS A 99 23.23 -7.72 29.86
CA HIS A 99 23.90 -8.78 29.09
C HIS A 99 25.38 -8.47 28.86
N TYR A 100 25.73 -7.21 28.59
CA TYR A 100 27.12 -6.77 28.46
C TYR A 100 27.94 -7.06 29.73
N LEU A 101 27.38 -6.76 30.91
CA LEU A 101 28.04 -7.06 32.17
C LEU A 101 28.15 -8.57 32.42
N LYS A 102 27.10 -9.34 32.07
CA LYS A 102 27.10 -10.80 32.14
C LYS A 102 28.20 -11.42 31.28
N GLU A 103 28.33 -11.01 30.01
CA GLU A 103 29.35 -11.50 29.08
C GLU A 103 30.78 -11.23 29.59
N ARG A 104 30.97 -10.15 30.35
CA ARG A 104 32.25 -9.80 30.98
C ARG A 104 32.53 -10.56 32.27
N GLY A 105 31.62 -11.42 32.71
CA GLY A 105 31.74 -12.11 34.00
C GLY A 105 31.74 -11.16 35.19
N PHE A 106 31.02 -10.04 35.10
CA PHE A 106 30.92 -9.07 36.19
C PHE A 106 30.21 -9.68 37.41
N LYS A 107 30.79 -9.51 38.60
CA LYS A 107 30.32 -10.13 39.87
C LYS A 107 30.06 -9.14 41.00
N ARG A 108 30.28 -7.85 40.76
CA ARG A 108 30.17 -6.78 41.76
C ARG A 108 28.79 -6.13 41.69
N LYS A 109 28.50 -5.19 42.59
CA LYS A 109 27.23 -4.44 42.55
C LYS A 109 27.24 -3.32 41.52
N VAL A 110 26.05 -3.00 40.99
CA VAL A 110 25.82 -1.86 40.10
C VAL A 110 25.08 -0.75 40.86
N TYR A 111 25.61 0.47 40.80
CA TYR A 111 24.88 1.67 41.21
C TYR A 111 24.11 2.23 40.03
N ILE A 112 22.80 2.44 40.18
CA ILE A 112 21.91 2.80 39.08
C ILE A 112 21.37 4.21 39.29
N ILE A 113 21.50 5.03 38.25
CA ILE A 113 20.72 6.25 38.07
C ILE A 113 19.79 5.96 36.89
N GLY A 114 18.53 5.61 37.17
CA GLY A 114 17.61 5.14 36.15
C GLY A 114 16.35 4.49 36.71
N GLY A 115 15.51 3.97 35.82
CA GLY A 115 14.27 3.28 36.19
C GLY A 115 14.45 1.81 36.58
N GLN A 116 13.33 1.22 37.03
CA GLN A 116 13.26 -0.15 37.55
C GLN A 116 13.68 -1.21 36.52
N GLY A 117 13.47 -0.96 35.23
CA GLY A 117 13.87 -1.85 34.15
C GLY A 117 15.34 -2.26 34.17
N ILE A 118 16.25 -1.36 34.55
CA ILE A 118 17.68 -1.68 34.66
C ILE A 118 17.92 -2.68 35.80
N VAL A 119 17.25 -2.52 36.94
CA VAL A 119 17.36 -3.43 38.10
C VAL A 119 16.85 -4.82 37.73
N ASP A 120 15.68 -4.88 37.10
CA ASP A 120 15.03 -6.15 36.77
C ASP A 120 15.89 -6.95 35.77
N GLU A 121 16.42 -6.31 34.72
CA GLU A 121 17.27 -6.99 33.75
C GLU A 121 18.63 -7.41 34.34
N LEU A 122 19.21 -6.64 35.27
CA LEU A 122 20.42 -7.05 35.99
C LEU A 122 20.16 -8.25 36.90
N LYS A 123 19.02 -8.24 37.61
CA LYS A 123 18.60 -9.35 38.46
C LYS A 123 18.39 -10.63 37.65
N ASP A 124 17.79 -10.54 36.46
CA ASP A 124 17.57 -11.68 35.55
C ASP A 124 18.88 -12.34 35.10
N VAL A 125 19.99 -11.62 35.09
CA VAL A 125 21.33 -12.17 34.79
C VAL A 125 22.18 -12.47 36.02
N GLY A 126 21.60 -12.33 37.23
CA GLY A 126 22.25 -12.62 38.50
C GLY A 126 23.26 -11.55 38.95
N ILE A 127 23.07 -10.29 38.55
CA ILE A 127 23.88 -9.15 38.97
C ILE A 127 23.09 -8.31 39.97
N GLU A 128 23.68 -8.06 41.14
CA GLU A 128 23.07 -7.24 42.17
C GLU A 128 23.21 -5.74 41.88
N SER A 129 22.21 -4.97 42.28
CA SER A 129 22.23 -3.51 42.21
C SER A 129 21.86 -2.87 43.55
N ILE A 130 22.39 -1.67 43.80
CA ILE A 130 21.95 -0.85 44.94
C ILE A 130 20.51 -0.36 44.68
N PRO A 131 19.65 -0.26 45.71
CA PRO A 131 18.31 0.32 45.56
C PRO A 131 18.32 1.69 44.85
N ILE A 132 17.42 1.87 43.88
CA ILE A 132 17.29 3.12 43.10
C ILE A 132 16.86 4.31 43.99
N ARG A 133 16.19 4.03 45.11
CA ARG A 133 15.65 5.04 46.03
C ARG A 133 16.27 4.90 47.42
N GLU A 134 17.08 5.89 47.78
CA GLU A 134 17.41 6.19 49.17
C GLU A 134 16.53 7.37 49.60
N ARG A 135 15.87 7.29 50.77
CA ARG A 135 15.05 8.41 51.25
C ARG A 135 15.96 9.61 51.49
N PRO A 136 15.68 10.80 50.93
CA PRO A 136 16.45 12.00 51.28
C PRO A 136 16.28 12.29 52.78
N LEU A 137 17.37 12.68 53.43
CA LEU A 137 17.33 13.16 54.82
C LEU A 137 16.62 14.52 54.83
N VAL A 138 15.32 14.51 55.12
CA VAL A 138 14.49 15.72 55.19
C VAL A 138 15.05 16.65 56.27
N GLY A 139 15.48 17.85 55.89
CA GLY A 139 16.01 18.89 56.79
C GLY A 139 17.53 18.93 56.98
N ALA A 140 18.30 18.01 56.36
CA ALA A 140 19.77 18.03 56.41
C ALA A 140 20.37 18.89 55.27
N SER A 141 21.46 19.62 55.55
CA SER A 141 22.19 20.36 54.50
C SER A 141 22.80 19.39 53.47
N LEU A 142 23.04 19.83 52.23
CA LEU A 142 23.71 19.01 51.22
C LEU A 142 25.06 18.45 51.71
N ARG A 143 25.80 19.25 52.49
CA ARG A 143 27.06 18.84 53.11
C ARG A 143 26.87 17.67 54.06
N ASP A 144 25.87 17.73 54.93
CA ASP A 144 25.60 16.67 55.92
C ASP A 144 25.13 15.38 55.24
N GLN A 145 24.33 15.51 54.17
CA GLN A 145 23.89 14.37 53.37
C GLN A 145 25.08 13.67 52.68
N VAL A 146 26.05 14.43 52.17
CA VAL A 146 27.24 13.87 51.52
C VAL A 146 28.20 13.22 52.54
N LEU A 147 28.41 13.85 53.70
CA LEU A 147 29.29 13.30 54.75
C LEU A 147 28.78 11.99 55.34
N ASN A 148 27.46 11.83 55.45
CA ASN A 148 26.82 10.64 56.01
C ASN A 148 26.29 9.68 54.93
N MET A 149 26.65 9.88 53.67
CA MET A 149 26.18 9.06 52.55
C MET A 149 26.73 7.63 52.67
N PRO A 150 25.87 6.59 52.71
CA PRO A 150 26.35 5.22 52.74
C PRO A 150 26.96 4.84 51.39
N MET A 151 28.24 4.48 51.40
CA MET A 151 28.97 3.98 50.23
C MET A 151 29.19 2.49 50.37
N ASP A 152 28.80 1.71 49.35
CA ASP A 152 29.03 0.27 49.31
C ASP A 152 30.36 0.00 48.57
N PRO A 153 31.39 -0.54 49.25
CA PRO A 153 32.68 -0.80 48.63
C PRO A 153 32.61 -1.87 47.55
N ASP A 154 31.54 -2.67 47.47
CA ASP A 154 31.38 -3.69 46.44
C ASP A 154 30.85 -3.14 45.10
N VAL A 155 30.55 -1.84 44.98
CA VAL A 155 30.15 -1.26 43.69
C VAL A 155 31.30 -1.29 42.69
N GLY A 156 31.08 -1.98 41.58
CA GLY A 156 32.01 -2.12 40.47
C GLY A 156 31.58 -1.40 39.20
N ALA A 157 30.34 -0.93 39.11
CA ALA A 157 29.83 -0.22 37.95
C ALA A 157 28.79 0.84 38.32
N VAL A 158 28.73 1.91 37.54
CA VAL A 158 27.66 2.91 37.55
C VAL A 158 26.94 2.86 36.21
N ALA A 159 25.63 2.59 36.25
CA ALA A 159 24.77 2.54 35.08
C ALA A 159 23.81 3.74 35.08
N VAL A 160 23.79 4.49 33.98
CA VAL A 160 22.97 5.70 33.84
C VAL A 160 21.97 5.52 32.71
N GLY A 161 20.69 5.68 33.02
CA GLY A 161 19.57 5.71 32.10
C GLY A 161 18.63 6.87 32.43
N ILE A 162 17.38 6.78 31.97
CA ILE A 162 16.37 7.79 32.29
C ILE A 162 15.84 7.60 33.72
N ASP A 163 15.90 8.65 34.53
CA ASP A 163 15.49 8.68 35.94
C ASP A 163 14.57 9.89 36.19
N GLN A 164 13.30 9.65 36.47
CA GLN A 164 12.32 10.71 36.76
C GLN A 164 12.62 11.43 38.09
N TYR A 165 13.47 10.85 38.94
CA TYR A 165 13.84 11.36 40.25
C TYR A 165 15.35 11.61 40.30
N PHE A 166 15.92 12.13 39.20
CA PHE A 166 17.32 12.52 39.13
C PHE A 166 17.58 13.72 40.06
N ASP A 167 18.52 13.57 41.00
CA ASP A 167 18.85 14.59 41.98
C ASP A 167 20.36 14.72 42.20
N VAL A 168 20.76 15.76 42.93
CA VAL A 168 22.17 16.06 43.24
C VAL A 168 22.80 14.98 44.12
N VAL A 169 22.02 14.28 44.95
CA VAL A 169 22.53 13.24 45.85
C VAL A 169 22.97 12.03 45.04
N LYS A 170 22.14 11.58 44.09
CA LYS A 170 22.48 10.50 43.15
C LYS A 170 23.67 10.86 42.28
N LEU A 171 23.70 12.09 41.75
CA LEU A 171 24.83 12.59 40.98
C LEU A 171 26.13 12.58 41.79
N THR A 172 26.07 13.00 43.06
CA THR A 172 27.22 12.99 43.97
C THR A 172 27.70 11.58 44.27
N LYS A 173 26.77 10.64 44.50
CA LYS A 173 27.11 9.23 44.75
C LYS A 173 27.78 8.58 43.55
N ALA A 174 27.26 8.82 42.34
CA ALA A 174 27.90 8.40 41.10
C ALA A 174 29.31 9.01 40.95
N CYS A 175 29.49 10.30 41.30
CA CYS A 175 30.80 10.93 41.33
C CYS A 175 31.80 10.14 42.18
N CYS A 176 31.42 9.85 43.43
CA CYS A 176 32.29 9.17 44.38
C CYS A 176 32.70 7.77 43.90
N TYR A 177 31.77 6.99 43.32
CA TYR A 177 32.11 5.70 42.72
C TYR A 177 33.02 5.85 41.49
N LEU A 178 32.71 6.79 40.59
CA LEU A 178 33.41 6.95 39.31
C LEU A 178 34.82 7.54 39.43
N ARG A 179 35.17 8.15 40.57
CA ARG A 179 36.55 8.55 40.90
C ARG A 179 37.52 7.37 40.85
N ASN A 180 37.06 6.15 41.14
CA ASN A 180 37.87 4.96 40.95
C ASN A 180 37.84 4.58 39.45
N PRO A 181 38.98 4.63 38.73
CA PRO A 181 39.02 4.31 37.30
C PRO A 181 38.64 2.86 36.98
N LYS A 182 38.71 1.95 37.97
CA LYS A 182 38.30 0.55 37.83
C LYS A 182 36.78 0.36 37.86
N VAL A 183 36.02 1.33 38.34
CA VAL A 183 34.55 1.29 38.29
C VAL A 183 34.11 1.53 36.84
N ILE A 184 33.26 0.66 36.31
CA ILE A 184 32.79 0.75 34.92
C ILE A 184 31.74 1.86 34.83
N PHE A 185 31.84 2.73 33.84
CA PHE A 185 30.83 3.77 33.57
C PHE A 185 29.99 3.36 32.36
N LEU A 186 28.70 3.11 32.57
CA LEU A 186 27.77 2.64 31.54
C LEU A 186 26.62 3.62 31.33
N ALA A 187 26.21 3.76 30.07
CA ALA A 187 25.00 4.46 29.69
C ALA A 187 24.06 3.49 28.97
N THR A 188 22.76 3.54 29.27
CA THR A 188 21.77 2.76 28.51
C THR A 188 21.63 3.31 27.10
N ASN A 189 21.50 4.63 26.94
CA ASN A 189 21.55 5.35 25.66
C ASN A 189 22.06 6.79 25.89
N GLN A 190 22.18 7.58 24.82
CA GLN A 190 22.57 9.00 24.89
C GLN A 190 21.52 9.93 24.27
N ASP A 191 20.24 9.52 24.26
CA ASP A 191 19.17 10.29 23.65
C ASP A 191 18.98 11.59 24.45
N ARG A 192 19.05 12.74 23.78
CA ARG A 192 19.11 14.06 24.44
C ARG A 192 17.79 14.41 25.12
N ALA A 193 16.70 14.23 24.39
CA ALA A 193 15.35 14.56 24.80
C ALA A 193 14.34 13.59 24.15
N LEU A 194 13.18 13.45 24.80
CA LEU A 194 12.01 12.75 24.31
C LEU A 194 10.96 13.80 23.94
N ALA A 195 10.46 13.79 22.71
CA ALA A 195 9.40 14.69 22.27
C ALA A 195 8.04 14.22 22.84
N VAL A 196 7.32 15.12 23.51
CA VAL A 196 5.93 14.88 23.95
C VAL A 196 4.95 15.30 22.85
N ASN A 197 5.23 16.46 22.24
CA ASN A 197 4.57 16.97 21.05
C ASN A 197 5.54 17.92 20.31
N SER A 198 5.05 18.74 19.38
CA SER A 198 5.87 19.69 18.60
C SER A 198 6.69 20.67 19.44
N ASP A 199 6.19 21.04 20.63
CA ASP A 199 6.71 22.16 21.40
C ASP A 199 7.23 21.75 22.80
N LEU A 200 6.95 20.52 23.23
CA LEU A 200 7.29 20.01 24.57
C LEU A 200 8.27 18.83 24.49
N PHE A 201 9.36 18.94 25.27
CA PHE A 201 10.41 17.95 25.36
C PHE A 201 10.71 17.60 26.82
N ILE A 202 10.93 16.31 27.08
CA ILE A 202 11.40 15.80 28.37
C ILE A 202 12.88 15.42 28.23
N PRO A 203 13.75 15.76 29.20
CA PRO A 203 15.15 15.33 29.17
C PRO A 203 15.28 13.81 29.06
N GLY A 204 16.03 13.36 28.06
CA GLY A 204 16.33 11.95 27.84
C GLY A 204 17.51 11.50 28.70
N ALA A 205 17.85 10.21 28.62
CA ALA A 205 18.97 9.65 29.38
C ALA A 205 20.31 10.34 29.06
N GLY A 206 20.50 10.80 27.83
CA GLY A 206 21.71 11.53 27.41
C GLY A 206 21.97 12.81 28.21
N SER A 207 20.92 13.49 28.68
CA SER A 207 21.06 14.67 29.54
C SER A 207 21.62 14.30 30.93
N MET A 208 21.13 13.21 31.52
CA MET A 208 21.60 12.69 32.81
C MET A 208 23.01 12.10 32.70
N VAL A 209 23.26 11.36 31.62
CA VAL A 209 24.59 10.84 31.27
C VAL A 209 25.61 11.97 31.13
N SER A 210 25.24 13.07 30.47
CA SER A 210 26.11 14.25 30.31
C SER A 210 26.45 14.89 31.66
N ALA A 211 25.48 14.99 32.57
CA ALA A 211 25.72 15.49 33.92
C ALA A 211 26.71 14.61 34.70
N VAL A 212 26.56 13.29 34.63
CA VAL A 212 27.49 12.33 35.26
C VAL A 212 28.86 12.32 34.56
N GLN A 213 28.90 12.47 33.23
CA GLN A 213 30.15 12.52 32.47
C GLN A 213 30.99 13.76 32.80
N ALA A 214 30.35 14.92 32.98
CA ALA A 214 31.01 16.17 33.32
C ALA A 214 31.82 16.07 34.63
N ILE A 215 31.30 15.35 35.63
CA ILE A 215 31.98 15.12 36.91
C ILE A 215 32.95 13.93 36.87
N ALA A 216 32.65 12.89 36.09
CA ALA A 216 33.49 11.69 35.99
C ALA A 216 34.77 11.94 35.16
N ASN A 217 34.79 13.00 34.34
CA ASN A 217 35.86 13.36 33.43
C ASN A 217 36.31 12.21 32.50
N ARG A 218 35.37 11.34 32.14
CA ARG A 218 35.55 10.26 31.15
C ARG A 218 34.21 9.88 30.53
N PRO A 219 34.18 9.48 29.26
CA PRO A 219 32.94 9.08 28.61
C PRO A 219 32.43 7.73 29.16
N PRO A 220 31.10 7.53 29.19
CA PRO A 220 30.53 6.22 29.46
C PRO A 220 30.70 5.30 28.26
N PHE A 221 30.54 4.00 28.49
CA PHE A 221 30.27 3.05 27.43
C PHE A 221 28.75 2.90 27.23
N THR A 222 28.25 3.25 26.04
CA THR A 222 26.82 3.20 25.71
C THR A 222 26.42 1.83 25.16
N CYS A 223 25.41 1.21 25.77
CA CYS A 223 24.98 -0.15 25.42
C CYS A 223 23.82 -0.20 24.41
N GLY A 224 23.00 0.84 24.32
CA GLY A 224 21.88 0.95 23.39
C GLY A 224 22.24 1.51 22.02
N LYS A 225 21.23 1.75 21.18
CA LYS A 225 21.39 2.36 19.86
C LYS A 225 22.06 3.74 19.99
N PRO A 226 23.03 4.10 19.14
CA PRO A 226 23.40 3.44 17.88
C PRO A 226 24.49 2.34 17.97
N ASN A 227 24.82 1.82 19.17
CA ASN A 227 25.88 0.83 19.33
C ASN A 227 25.43 -0.58 18.86
N ALA A 228 26.20 -1.18 17.95
CA ALA A 228 25.92 -2.52 17.41
C ALA A 228 25.92 -3.63 18.47
N LEU A 229 26.53 -3.40 19.65
CA LEU A 229 26.49 -4.30 20.80
C LEU A 229 25.07 -4.80 21.09
N MET A 230 24.08 -3.93 20.95
CA MET A 230 22.68 -4.20 21.27
C MET A 230 22.11 -5.43 20.53
N CYS A 231 22.62 -5.76 19.35
CA CYS A 231 22.21 -6.94 18.57
C CYS A 231 23.36 -7.92 18.29
N LEU A 232 24.55 -7.67 18.86
CA LEU A 232 25.76 -8.44 18.55
C LEU A 232 25.62 -9.93 18.88
N HIS A 233 24.93 -10.25 19.97
CA HIS A 233 24.64 -11.63 20.35
C HIS A 233 23.78 -12.35 19.29
N LEU A 234 22.70 -11.71 18.81
CA LEU A 234 21.84 -12.26 17.75
C LEU A 234 22.60 -12.50 16.44
N MET A 235 23.57 -11.64 16.13
CA MET A 235 24.44 -11.82 14.96
C MET A 235 25.41 -12.99 15.16
N ARG A 236 26.03 -13.11 16.35
CA ARG A 236 26.98 -14.19 16.68
C ARG A 236 26.33 -15.57 16.66
N GLU A 237 25.08 -15.66 17.10
CA GLU A 237 24.30 -16.91 17.08
C GLU A 237 23.67 -17.22 15.72
N GLY A 238 23.81 -16.31 14.74
CA GLY A 238 23.22 -16.48 13.40
C GLY A 238 21.69 -16.36 13.38
N ILE A 239 21.08 -15.86 14.46
CA ILE A 239 19.64 -15.57 14.54
C ILE A 239 19.27 -14.48 13.54
N ILE A 240 20.14 -13.48 13.38
CA ILE A 240 20.04 -12.45 12.34
C ILE A 240 21.33 -12.41 11.52
N LYS A 241 21.20 -12.09 10.23
CA LYS A 241 22.33 -11.89 9.31
C LYS A 241 22.35 -10.45 8.85
N PRO A 242 23.43 -9.68 9.09
CA PRO A 242 23.48 -8.26 8.76
C PRO A 242 22.95 -7.91 7.36
N GLU A 243 23.46 -8.59 6.35
CA GLU A 243 23.16 -8.37 4.95
C GLU A 243 21.72 -8.78 4.53
N ARG A 244 21.00 -9.50 5.41
CA ARG A 244 19.59 -9.91 5.23
C ARG A 244 18.68 -9.37 6.35
N THR A 245 19.07 -8.27 6.97
CA THR A 245 18.30 -7.63 8.05
C THR A 245 17.96 -6.19 7.68
N LEU A 246 16.72 -5.79 7.94
CA LEU A 246 16.23 -4.43 7.78
C LEU A 246 16.03 -3.76 9.14
N MET A 247 16.64 -2.60 9.36
CA MET A 247 16.34 -1.71 10.47
C MET A 247 15.26 -0.72 10.06
N VAL A 248 14.16 -0.69 10.82
CA VAL A 248 13.06 0.28 10.66
C VAL A 248 13.10 1.23 11.84
N GLY A 249 13.29 2.52 11.58
CA GLY A 249 13.43 3.54 12.63
C GLY A 249 12.88 4.89 12.22
N ASP A 250 12.78 5.80 13.17
CA ASP A 250 12.26 7.16 12.96
C ASP A 250 13.34 8.25 13.13
N THR A 251 14.54 7.88 13.59
CA THR A 251 15.58 8.82 13.99
C THR A 251 16.93 8.55 13.30
N LEU A 252 17.52 9.58 12.69
CA LEU A 252 18.76 9.44 11.89
C LEU A 252 19.99 9.02 12.71
N TYR A 253 20.26 9.74 13.81
CA TYR A 253 21.49 9.59 14.58
C TYR A 253 21.47 8.38 15.54
N THR A 254 20.31 7.78 15.75
CA THR A 254 20.14 6.57 16.57
C THR A 254 19.82 5.36 15.70
N ASP A 255 18.68 5.31 15.02
CA ASP A 255 18.20 4.11 14.35
C ASP A 255 18.89 3.85 13.02
N ILE A 256 18.99 4.88 12.17
CA ILE A 256 19.63 4.72 10.87
C ILE A 256 21.14 4.52 11.07
N LEU A 257 21.75 5.25 11.99
CA LEU A 257 23.13 5.03 12.38
C LEU A 257 23.34 3.64 13.01
N PHE A 258 22.40 3.14 13.81
CA PHE A 258 22.42 1.79 14.34
C PHE A 258 22.40 0.75 13.22
N GLY A 259 21.45 0.86 12.29
CA GLY A 259 21.36 -0.03 11.14
C GLY A 259 22.65 -0.02 10.32
N TYR A 260 23.22 1.16 10.07
CA TYR A 260 24.51 1.31 9.39
C TYR A 260 25.66 0.62 10.15
N ASN A 261 25.78 0.86 11.47
CA ASN A 261 26.83 0.25 12.30
C ASN A 261 26.73 -1.27 12.37
N CYS A 262 25.50 -1.80 12.26
CA CYS A 262 25.22 -3.22 12.24
C CYS A 262 25.37 -3.86 10.84
N GLY A 263 25.53 -3.07 9.78
CA GLY A 263 25.54 -3.55 8.40
C GLY A 263 24.16 -3.94 7.84
N PHE A 264 23.09 -3.44 8.46
CA PHE A 264 21.71 -3.66 8.03
C PHE A 264 21.33 -2.73 6.88
N GLN A 265 20.33 -3.13 6.12
CA GLN A 265 19.59 -2.19 5.30
C GLN A 265 18.73 -1.29 6.21
N THR A 266 18.46 -0.06 5.79
CA THR A 266 17.77 0.94 6.62
C THR A 266 16.51 1.49 5.95
N LEU A 267 15.42 1.55 6.71
CA LEU A 267 14.15 2.16 6.33
C LEU A 267 13.78 3.20 7.38
N LEU A 268 13.74 4.47 6.97
CA LEU A 268 13.25 5.56 7.81
C LEU A 268 11.74 5.70 7.65
N VAL A 269 11.01 5.81 8.77
CA VAL A 269 9.59 6.18 8.77
C VAL A 269 9.39 7.63 9.21
N GLY A 270 8.46 8.33 8.57
CA GLY A 270 8.08 9.72 8.89
C GLY A 270 7.08 9.85 10.04
N SER A 271 6.71 8.74 10.70
CA SER A 271 5.76 8.70 11.81
C SER A 271 6.38 9.05 13.17
N GLY A 272 7.63 9.51 13.21
CA GLY A 272 8.31 9.88 14.45
C GLY A 272 9.06 11.21 14.33
N ASN A 273 10.32 11.24 14.77
CA ASN A 273 11.06 12.49 15.01
C ASN A 273 11.75 13.11 13.79
N THR A 274 12.03 12.33 12.74
CA THR A 274 12.76 12.82 11.55
C THR A 274 11.83 13.02 10.37
N THR A 275 12.02 14.14 9.65
CA THR A 275 11.32 14.42 8.39
C THR A 275 12.19 14.16 7.15
N LEU A 276 11.58 14.08 5.97
CA LEU A 276 12.31 14.03 4.69
C LEU A 276 13.21 15.26 4.46
N ASP A 277 12.88 16.42 5.03
CA ASP A 277 13.72 17.62 4.96
C ASP A 277 15.02 17.44 5.75
N ASP A 278 14.95 16.79 6.92
CA ASP A 278 16.14 16.48 7.73
C ASP A 278 17.08 15.51 7.00
N VAL A 279 16.49 14.53 6.28
CA VAL A 279 17.25 13.65 5.39
C VAL A 279 17.92 14.44 4.27
N SER A 280 17.20 15.38 3.66
CA SER A 280 17.73 16.24 2.59
C SER A 280 18.88 17.12 3.08
N LYS A 281 18.79 17.64 4.32
CA LYS A 281 19.89 18.37 4.99
C LYS A 281 21.09 17.45 5.22
N ALA A 282 20.87 16.22 5.68
CA ALA A 282 21.92 15.23 5.90
C ALA A 282 22.67 14.90 4.60
N GLN A 283 21.95 14.74 3.49
CA GLN A 283 22.53 14.47 2.16
C GLN A 283 23.39 15.63 1.63
N LYS A 284 23.01 16.88 1.93
CA LYS A 284 23.76 18.08 1.52
C LYS A 284 24.95 18.39 2.43
N SER A 285 25.01 17.77 3.61
CA SER A 285 26.09 18.01 4.57
C SER A 285 27.43 17.48 4.07
N LYS A 286 28.51 18.21 4.36
CA LYS A 286 29.89 17.77 4.10
C LYS A 286 30.49 16.97 5.26
N ASP A 287 29.76 16.83 6.37
CA ASP A 287 30.21 16.07 7.54
C ASP A 287 30.19 14.55 7.25
N PRO A 288 31.35 13.85 7.32
CA PRO A 288 31.41 12.40 7.14
C PRO A 288 30.51 11.60 8.09
N MET A 289 30.16 12.14 9.27
CA MET A 289 29.24 11.49 10.20
C MET A 289 27.80 11.48 9.67
N MET A 290 27.38 12.53 8.97
CA MET A 290 26.03 12.62 8.41
C MET A 290 25.81 11.58 7.31
N TYR A 291 26.84 11.24 6.54
CA TYR A 291 26.78 10.20 5.51
C TYR A 291 26.38 8.81 6.07
N ARG A 292 26.72 8.53 7.33
CA ARG A 292 26.39 7.26 8.01
C ARG A 292 24.94 7.22 8.48
N GLN A 293 24.27 8.37 8.49
CA GLN A 293 22.90 8.54 8.97
C GLN A 293 21.89 8.70 7.82
N ILE A 294 22.33 8.64 6.56
CA ILE A 294 21.43 8.68 5.41
C ILE A 294 20.76 7.30 5.25
N PRO A 295 19.42 7.22 5.28
CA PRO A 295 18.73 5.95 5.12
C PRO A 295 18.75 5.45 3.68
N ASP A 296 18.60 4.14 3.48
CA ASP A 296 18.45 3.56 2.14
C ASP A 296 17.07 3.87 1.55
N LEU A 297 16.04 3.81 2.40
CA LEU A 297 14.63 3.92 2.03
C LEU A 297 13.86 4.84 2.98
N PHE A 298 12.76 5.40 2.48
CA PHE A 298 11.83 6.21 3.25
C PHE A 298 10.37 5.78 3.03
N LEU A 299 9.57 5.79 4.11
CA LEU A 299 8.11 5.66 4.11
C LEU A 299 7.48 6.71 5.06
N PRO A 300 6.28 7.26 4.78
CA PRO A 300 5.62 8.15 5.74
C PRO A 300 5.23 7.44 7.04
N SER A 301 4.67 6.24 6.97
CA SER A 301 4.40 5.36 8.11
C SER A 301 4.74 3.92 7.76
N ILE A 302 5.04 3.09 8.77
CA ILE A 302 5.23 1.66 8.55
C ILE A 302 3.96 1.01 7.99
N SER A 303 2.77 1.52 8.33
CA SER A 303 1.50 0.99 7.82
C SER A 303 1.33 1.14 6.31
N ASP A 304 2.02 2.09 5.69
CA ASP A 304 1.96 2.30 4.24
C ASP A 304 2.60 1.15 3.47
N LEU A 305 3.44 0.33 4.13
CA LEU A 305 4.01 -0.90 3.56
C LEU A 305 2.91 -1.93 3.22
N LEU A 306 1.80 -1.93 3.96
CA LEU A 306 0.64 -2.77 3.70
C LEU A 306 -0.50 -2.05 2.98
N LYS A 307 -0.66 -0.73 3.11
CA LYS A 307 -1.73 0.01 2.40
C LYS A 307 -1.65 -0.14 0.88
N SER A 308 -0.45 -0.31 0.31
CA SER A 308 -0.28 -0.61 -1.12
C SER A 308 -0.72 -2.04 -1.52
N ASN A 309 -1.07 -2.92 -0.57
CA ASN A 309 -1.38 -4.34 -0.77
C ASN A 309 -2.61 -4.86 0.01
N MET A 310 -3.35 -4.02 0.75
CA MET A 310 -4.31 -4.49 1.77
C MET A 310 -5.42 -5.41 1.22
N PHE A 311 -5.93 -5.12 0.02
CA PHE A 311 -6.95 -5.93 -0.65
C PHE A 311 -6.45 -6.55 -1.95
N LYS A 312 -5.18 -6.37 -2.32
CA LYS A 312 -4.79 -6.58 -3.71
C LYS A 312 -4.89 -8.06 -4.11
N GLN A 313 -5.87 -8.38 -4.96
CA GLN A 313 -6.20 -9.73 -5.44
C GLN A 313 -6.59 -10.71 -4.32
N THR A 314 -7.26 -10.24 -3.28
CA THR A 314 -7.76 -11.08 -2.18
C THR A 314 -9.23 -11.45 -2.30
N CYS A 315 -9.99 -10.70 -3.11
CA CYS A 315 -11.46 -10.77 -3.18
C CYS A 315 -12.09 -10.68 -1.78
N THR A 316 -11.65 -9.72 -0.98
CA THR A 316 -12.14 -9.60 0.39
C THR A 316 -13.57 -9.08 0.39
N ASN A 317 -14.49 -9.80 1.02
CA ASN A 317 -15.85 -9.32 1.23
C ASN A 317 -15.82 -8.13 2.20
N LEU A 318 -16.06 -6.93 1.67
CA LEU A 318 -15.91 -5.69 2.43
C LEU A 318 -16.95 -5.55 3.54
N THR A 319 -18.12 -6.19 3.40
CA THR A 319 -19.19 -6.16 4.41
C THR A 319 -18.84 -6.93 5.69
N THR A 320 -17.77 -7.73 5.65
CA THR A 320 -17.28 -8.49 6.82
C THR A 320 -16.25 -7.70 7.66
N LEU A 321 -15.83 -6.53 7.19
CA LEU A 321 -14.81 -5.70 7.83
C LEU A 321 -15.45 -4.57 8.64
N SER A 322 -14.66 -3.93 9.52
CA SER A 322 -15.12 -2.73 10.20
C SER A 322 -15.28 -1.56 9.22
N ILE A 323 -16.32 -0.75 9.42
CA ILE A 323 -16.62 0.44 8.61
C ILE A 323 -15.40 1.35 8.47
N GLN A 324 -14.71 1.63 9.57
CA GLN A 324 -13.52 2.49 9.59
C GLN A 324 -12.40 1.98 8.66
N ARG A 325 -12.22 0.66 8.61
CA ARG A 325 -11.17 0.03 7.78
C ARG A 325 -11.48 0.15 6.30
N VAL A 326 -12.73 -0.09 5.90
CA VAL A 326 -13.14 0.04 4.49
C VAL A 326 -13.11 1.51 4.06
N ARG A 327 -13.59 2.42 4.91
CA ARG A 327 -13.53 3.87 4.67
C ARG A 327 -12.10 4.37 4.48
N GLN A 328 -11.17 3.96 5.34
CA GLN A 328 -9.75 4.36 5.24
C GLN A 328 -9.15 3.94 3.88
N TRP A 329 -9.47 2.74 3.40
CA TRP A 329 -9.03 2.29 2.09
C TRP A 329 -9.71 3.04 0.95
N LEU A 330 -11.04 3.24 1.01
CA LEU A 330 -11.78 3.99 -0.01
C LEU A 330 -11.33 5.45 -0.12
N ASN A 331 -10.85 6.06 0.97
CA ASN A 331 -10.27 7.41 0.98
C ASN A 331 -8.97 7.54 0.18
N GLY A 332 -8.32 6.42 -0.18
CA GLY A 332 -7.16 6.42 -1.06
C GLY A 332 -7.48 6.60 -2.55
N PHE A 333 -8.76 6.64 -2.93
CA PHE A 333 -9.18 6.78 -4.33
C PHE A 333 -9.79 8.15 -4.61
N GLU A 334 -9.21 8.81 -5.61
CA GLU A 334 -9.67 10.09 -6.15
C GLU A 334 -10.65 9.88 -7.30
N THR A 335 -10.52 8.76 -8.02
CA THR A 335 -11.32 8.42 -9.19
C THR A 335 -12.00 7.05 -9.02
N ILE A 336 -13.30 7.00 -9.29
CA ILE A 336 -14.09 5.77 -9.31
C ILE A 336 -14.62 5.56 -10.73
N ILE A 337 -14.36 4.39 -11.29
CA ILE A 337 -14.87 3.96 -12.58
C ILE A 337 -15.88 2.85 -12.34
N CYS A 338 -17.10 3.00 -12.84
CA CYS A 338 -18.13 1.97 -12.77
C CYS A 338 -18.38 1.38 -14.16
N ASP A 339 -18.53 0.06 -14.24
CA ASP A 339 -19.28 -0.52 -15.35
C ASP A 339 -20.75 -0.06 -15.29
N ALA A 340 -21.46 -0.19 -16.41
CA ALA A 340 -22.85 0.18 -16.54
C ALA A 340 -23.80 -1.02 -16.32
N ASP A 341 -23.82 -1.92 -17.30
CA ASP A 341 -24.72 -3.08 -17.30
C ASP A 341 -24.28 -4.09 -16.23
N GLY A 342 -25.17 -4.49 -15.32
CA GLY A 342 -24.83 -5.39 -14.22
C GLY A 342 -24.31 -4.70 -12.94
N VAL A 343 -24.00 -3.40 -13.01
CA VAL A 343 -23.49 -2.61 -11.88
C VAL A 343 -24.39 -1.42 -11.55
N LEU A 344 -24.73 -0.61 -12.55
CA LEU A 344 -25.61 0.56 -12.41
C LEU A 344 -27.05 0.25 -12.84
N TRP A 345 -27.24 -0.54 -13.90
CA TRP A 345 -28.56 -0.91 -14.39
C TRP A 345 -28.58 -2.27 -15.06
N HIS A 346 -29.78 -2.81 -15.20
CA HIS A 346 -30.08 -3.98 -16.02
C HIS A 346 -31.04 -3.57 -17.12
N PHE A 347 -30.54 -3.50 -18.36
CA PHE A 347 -31.30 -2.99 -19.51
C PHE A 347 -31.92 -1.63 -19.19
N ASP A 348 -33.24 -1.55 -19.08
CA ASP A 348 -34.00 -0.29 -18.93
C ASP A 348 -34.47 -0.04 -17.49
N LYS A 349 -33.82 -0.66 -16.50
CA LYS A 349 -34.09 -0.45 -15.08
C LYS A 349 -32.78 -0.28 -14.29
N ALA A 350 -32.69 0.78 -13.48
CA ALA A 350 -31.62 0.94 -12.51
C ALA A 350 -31.60 -0.22 -11.50
N ILE A 351 -30.40 -0.61 -11.04
CA ILE A 351 -30.24 -1.59 -9.97
C ILE A 351 -30.61 -0.92 -8.65
N ASP A 352 -31.30 -1.64 -7.77
CA ASP A 352 -31.79 -1.08 -6.51
C ASP A 352 -30.62 -0.51 -5.66
N GLY A 353 -30.69 0.78 -5.35
CA GLY A 353 -29.67 1.50 -4.57
C GLY A 353 -28.44 1.99 -5.35
N SER A 354 -28.32 1.68 -6.65
CA SER A 354 -27.14 2.06 -7.43
C SER A 354 -27.07 3.55 -7.71
N VAL A 355 -28.23 4.20 -7.86
CA VAL A 355 -28.33 5.66 -8.13
C VAL A 355 -27.82 6.43 -6.92
N GLU A 356 -28.31 6.09 -5.74
CA GLU A 356 -27.92 6.67 -4.46
C GLU A 356 -26.43 6.48 -4.22
N ALA A 357 -25.91 5.28 -4.46
CA ALA A 357 -24.49 4.98 -4.30
C ALA A 357 -23.60 5.79 -5.26
N PHE A 358 -23.92 5.80 -6.55
CA PHE A 358 -23.13 6.52 -7.55
C PHE A 358 -23.10 8.03 -7.27
N ASN A 359 -24.26 8.62 -6.95
CA ASN A 359 -24.37 10.03 -6.64
C ASN A 359 -23.65 10.37 -5.32
N ALA A 360 -23.79 9.55 -4.28
CA ALA A 360 -23.09 9.76 -3.01
C ALA A 360 -21.56 9.68 -3.17
N ILE A 361 -21.04 8.78 -4.01
CA ILE A 361 -19.61 8.73 -4.34
C ILE A 361 -19.17 10.07 -4.93
N GLN A 362 -19.95 10.63 -5.87
CA GLN A 362 -19.64 11.91 -6.48
C GLN A 362 -19.71 13.06 -5.47
N ASP A 363 -20.68 13.04 -4.56
CA ASP A 363 -20.85 14.06 -3.50
C ASP A 363 -19.65 14.14 -2.55
N THR A 364 -18.84 13.07 -2.46
CA THR A 364 -17.56 13.10 -1.71
C THR A 364 -16.44 13.90 -2.41
N GLY A 365 -16.70 14.42 -3.62
CA GLY A 365 -15.72 15.14 -4.44
C GLY A 365 -14.83 14.25 -5.31
N ARG A 366 -15.15 12.96 -5.43
CA ARG A 366 -14.43 12.01 -6.29
C ARG A 366 -14.86 12.14 -7.74
N ASN A 367 -13.92 11.95 -8.66
CA ASN A 367 -14.21 11.88 -10.09
C ASN A 367 -14.88 10.53 -10.41
N THR A 368 -16.09 10.55 -10.95
CA THR A 368 -16.83 9.34 -11.30
C THR A 368 -16.95 9.18 -12.82
N PHE A 369 -16.58 8.00 -13.34
CA PHE A 369 -16.71 7.64 -14.75
C PHE A 369 -17.61 6.42 -14.94
N ILE A 370 -18.33 6.39 -16.06
CA ILE A 370 -19.04 5.20 -16.54
C ILE A 370 -18.25 4.63 -17.72
N VAL A 371 -17.83 3.37 -17.63
CA VAL A 371 -17.12 2.65 -18.70
C VAL A 371 -17.91 1.42 -19.12
N THR A 372 -18.48 1.42 -20.33
CA THR A 372 -19.31 0.33 -20.85
C THR A 372 -18.77 -0.28 -22.15
N ASN A 373 -18.97 -1.58 -22.32
CA ASN A 373 -18.75 -2.26 -23.60
C ASN A 373 -19.94 -2.12 -24.58
N ASN A 374 -21.06 -1.56 -24.13
CA ASN A 374 -22.24 -1.34 -24.96
C ASN A 374 -21.95 -0.30 -26.05
N SER A 375 -21.96 -0.74 -27.30
CA SER A 375 -21.72 0.09 -28.48
C SER A 375 -23.01 0.52 -29.19
N CYS A 376 -24.19 0.12 -28.70
CA CYS A 376 -25.45 0.41 -29.39
C CYS A 376 -25.89 1.87 -29.23
N LEU A 377 -25.46 2.52 -28.15
CA LEU A 377 -25.75 3.91 -27.81
C LEU A 377 -24.44 4.72 -27.81
N CYS A 378 -24.48 5.96 -28.31
CA CYS A 378 -23.38 6.90 -28.12
C CYS A 378 -23.32 7.41 -26.68
N SER A 379 -22.23 8.10 -26.34
CA SER A 379 -21.94 8.64 -25.01
C SER A 379 -23.05 9.57 -24.53
N GLU A 380 -23.59 10.41 -25.41
CA GLU A 380 -24.69 11.31 -25.06
C GLU A 380 -25.99 10.55 -24.76
N ASN A 381 -26.32 9.53 -25.56
CA ASN A 381 -27.50 8.70 -25.33
C ASN A 381 -27.38 7.85 -24.06
N ILE A 382 -26.18 7.35 -23.72
CA ILE A 382 -25.91 6.68 -22.45
C ILE A 382 -26.06 7.67 -21.28
N ARG A 383 -25.56 8.90 -21.42
CA ARG A 383 -25.69 9.95 -20.41
C ARG A 383 -27.15 10.33 -20.17
N LEU A 384 -27.94 10.48 -21.23
CA LEU A 384 -29.38 10.75 -21.13
C LEU A 384 -30.10 9.61 -20.42
N LYS A 385 -29.83 8.36 -20.80
CA LYS A 385 -30.36 7.17 -20.12
C LYS A 385 -30.00 7.16 -18.62
N ALA A 386 -28.74 7.43 -18.28
CA ALA A 386 -28.31 7.50 -16.89
C ALA A 386 -29.04 8.62 -16.13
N ARG A 387 -29.19 9.80 -16.74
CA ARG A 387 -29.95 10.91 -16.14
C ARG A 387 -31.43 10.56 -15.93
N ASP A 388 -32.05 9.84 -16.86
CA ASP A 388 -33.46 9.45 -16.75
C ASP A 388 -33.69 8.45 -15.60
N PHE A 389 -32.65 7.68 -15.22
CA PHE A 389 -32.65 6.88 -14.00
C PHE A 389 -32.30 7.67 -12.72
N GLY A 390 -31.80 8.89 -12.84
CA GLY A 390 -31.41 9.75 -11.72
C GLY A 390 -29.91 9.81 -11.42
N PHE A 391 -29.04 9.28 -12.28
CA PHE A 391 -27.58 9.38 -12.12
C PHE A 391 -27.06 10.77 -12.51
N ASN A 392 -26.19 11.33 -11.68
CA ASN A 392 -25.50 12.60 -11.94
C ASN A 392 -24.24 12.37 -12.79
N VAL A 393 -24.39 12.40 -14.12
CA VAL A 393 -23.28 12.07 -15.05
C VAL A 393 -22.87 13.27 -15.89
N HIS A 394 -21.58 13.64 -15.80
CA HIS A 394 -21.00 14.66 -16.67
C HIS A 394 -20.76 14.11 -18.09
N LYS A 395 -20.85 14.97 -19.11
CA LYS A 395 -20.75 14.57 -20.52
C LYS A 395 -19.44 13.84 -20.84
N ASP A 396 -18.33 14.33 -20.31
CA ASP A 396 -17.00 13.78 -20.59
C ASP A 396 -16.66 12.54 -19.76
N HIS A 397 -17.57 12.11 -18.88
CA HIS A 397 -17.35 11.02 -17.94
C HIS A 397 -17.98 9.69 -18.40
N VAL A 398 -18.54 9.66 -19.61
CA VAL A 398 -19.02 8.43 -20.25
C VAL A 398 -18.02 7.96 -21.29
N LEU A 399 -17.56 6.74 -21.12
CA LEU A 399 -16.62 6.06 -22.00
C LEU A 399 -17.27 4.76 -22.48
N ASN A 400 -17.41 4.60 -23.79
CA ASN A 400 -17.97 3.39 -24.39
C ASN A 400 -17.06 2.80 -25.46
N SER A 401 -17.33 1.56 -25.85
CA SER A 401 -16.53 0.84 -26.84
C SER A 401 -16.61 1.44 -28.25
N GLY A 402 -17.70 2.11 -28.63
CA GLY A 402 -17.83 2.88 -29.86
C GLY A 402 -16.91 4.11 -29.88
N LYS A 403 -16.94 4.91 -28.82
CA LYS A 403 -16.01 6.05 -28.60
C LYS A 403 -14.55 5.61 -28.64
N SER A 404 -14.24 4.44 -28.06
CA SER A 404 -12.90 3.86 -28.10
C SER A 404 -12.43 3.56 -29.53
N VAL A 405 -13.31 3.04 -30.39
CA VAL A 405 -13.03 2.83 -31.82
C VAL A 405 -12.82 4.17 -32.55
N ALA A 406 -13.69 5.16 -32.30
CA ALA A 406 -13.58 6.48 -32.88
C ALA A 406 -12.25 7.18 -32.52
N SER A 407 -11.90 7.18 -31.22
CA SER A 407 -10.62 7.70 -30.72
C SER A 407 -9.42 6.97 -31.32
N PHE A 408 -9.48 5.65 -31.47
CA PHE A 408 -8.41 4.89 -32.13
C PHE A 408 -8.20 5.31 -33.58
N LEU A 409 -9.26 5.39 -34.38
CA LEU A 409 -9.17 5.79 -35.78
C LEU A 409 -8.73 7.26 -35.93
N SER A 410 -9.22 8.14 -35.07
CA SER A 410 -8.79 9.54 -34.99
C SER A 410 -7.28 9.64 -34.70
N SER A 411 -6.75 8.84 -33.75
CA SER A 411 -5.31 8.78 -33.45
C SER A 411 -4.44 8.30 -34.63
N LYS A 412 -5.05 7.68 -35.63
CA LYS A 412 -4.40 7.21 -36.87
C LYS A 412 -4.56 8.19 -38.03
N ASN A 413 -5.19 9.36 -37.81
CA ASN A 413 -5.58 10.30 -38.86
C ASN A 413 -6.37 9.63 -40.00
N PHE A 414 -7.25 8.69 -39.66
CA PHE A 414 -8.01 7.91 -40.64
C PHE A 414 -8.96 8.81 -41.46
N GLN A 415 -8.95 8.67 -42.79
CA GLN A 415 -9.71 9.54 -43.71
C GLN A 415 -10.76 8.80 -44.56
N GLN A 416 -10.63 7.48 -44.68
CA GLN A 416 -11.53 6.64 -45.48
C GLN A 416 -12.89 6.43 -44.80
N LYS A 417 -13.85 5.81 -45.47
CA LYS A 417 -15.14 5.46 -44.87
C LYS A 417 -15.06 4.22 -43.98
N VAL A 418 -15.93 4.17 -42.98
CA VAL A 418 -16.11 3.03 -42.09
C VAL A 418 -17.43 2.34 -42.38
N PHE A 419 -17.37 1.05 -42.74
CA PHE A 419 -18.56 0.21 -42.79
C PHE A 419 -18.84 -0.39 -41.40
N VAL A 420 -20.03 -0.13 -40.86
CA VAL A 420 -20.42 -0.55 -39.52
C VAL A 420 -21.42 -1.71 -39.58
N VAL A 421 -21.10 -2.79 -38.86
CA VAL A 421 -22.04 -3.87 -38.52
C VAL A 421 -22.30 -3.76 -37.02
N GLY A 422 -23.29 -2.96 -36.64
CA GLY A 422 -23.46 -2.50 -35.27
C GLY A 422 -24.67 -1.56 -35.09
N GLY A 423 -24.97 -1.24 -33.83
CA GLY A 423 -25.93 -0.19 -33.49
C GLY A 423 -25.47 1.21 -33.92
N VAL A 424 -26.43 2.14 -34.04
CA VAL A 424 -26.18 3.53 -34.49
C VAL A 424 -25.22 4.29 -33.60
N GLY A 425 -25.13 3.95 -32.31
CA GLY A 425 -24.19 4.59 -31.40
C GLY A 425 -22.74 4.60 -31.92
N ILE A 426 -22.32 3.57 -32.66
CA ILE A 426 -20.98 3.53 -33.28
C ILE A 426 -20.84 4.61 -34.36
N ILE A 427 -21.87 4.81 -35.18
CA ILE A 427 -21.86 5.81 -36.26
C ILE A 427 -21.86 7.21 -35.67
N GLU A 428 -22.64 7.44 -34.63
CA GLU A 428 -22.71 8.73 -33.92
C GLU A 428 -21.34 9.09 -33.33
N GLU A 429 -20.68 8.15 -32.63
CA GLU A 429 -19.33 8.36 -32.08
C GLU A 429 -18.26 8.60 -33.14
N LEU A 430 -18.34 7.92 -34.29
CA LEU A 430 -17.43 8.17 -35.42
C LEU A 430 -17.68 9.55 -36.05
N SER A 431 -18.95 9.95 -36.14
CA SER A 431 -19.33 11.27 -36.66
C SER A 431 -18.84 12.41 -35.77
N ASP A 432 -18.85 12.21 -34.44
CA ASP A 432 -18.36 13.20 -33.46
C ASP A 432 -16.86 13.53 -33.64
N VAL A 433 -16.08 12.63 -34.24
CA VAL A 433 -14.66 12.84 -34.59
C VAL A 433 -14.43 13.07 -36.09
N ASN A 434 -15.49 13.42 -36.84
CA ASN A 434 -15.49 13.68 -38.29
C ASN A 434 -15.08 12.48 -39.16
N ILE A 435 -15.36 11.25 -38.71
CA ILE A 435 -15.14 10.04 -39.52
C ILE A 435 -16.47 9.62 -40.16
N CYS A 436 -16.47 9.52 -41.50
CA CYS A 436 -17.64 9.09 -42.25
C CYS A 436 -17.90 7.59 -42.03
N ALA A 437 -19.07 7.25 -41.49
CA ALA A 437 -19.48 5.88 -41.23
C ALA A 437 -20.90 5.61 -41.73
N PHE A 438 -21.15 4.39 -42.20
CA PHE A 438 -22.48 4.00 -42.70
C PHE A 438 -22.81 2.53 -42.37
N GLN A 439 -24.11 2.23 -42.37
CA GLN A 439 -24.66 0.89 -42.20
C GLN A 439 -25.95 0.74 -43.03
N PHE A 440 -26.29 -0.49 -43.40
CA PHE A 440 -27.58 -0.82 -44.03
C PHE A 440 -28.48 -1.50 -43.00
N ARG A 441 -29.60 -0.86 -42.65
CA ARG A 441 -30.56 -1.38 -41.67
C ARG A 441 -31.68 -2.14 -42.37
N ASN A 442 -32.04 -3.30 -41.80
CA ASN A 442 -33.20 -4.10 -42.22
C ASN A 442 -33.16 -4.55 -43.69
N GLU A 443 -31.99 -4.57 -44.33
CA GLU A 443 -31.81 -5.15 -45.65
C GLU A 443 -32.15 -6.65 -45.59
N LYS A 444 -33.02 -7.11 -46.48
CA LYS A 444 -33.46 -8.50 -46.54
C LYS A 444 -32.93 -9.16 -47.80
N ILE A 445 -32.66 -10.45 -47.69
CA ILE A 445 -32.32 -11.29 -48.84
C ILE A 445 -33.63 -11.65 -49.54
N GLU A 446 -33.98 -10.92 -50.60
CA GLU A 446 -35.17 -11.19 -51.42
C GLU A 446 -34.93 -12.22 -52.54
N LYS A 447 -33.65 -12.36 -52.96
CA LYS A 447 -33.18 -13.33 -53.98
C LYS A 447 -32.31 -14.41 -53.34
N SER A 448 -31.56 -15.19 -54.12
CA SER A 448 -30.55 -16.10 -53.56
C SER A 448 -29.39 -15.31 -52.93
N MET A 449 -28.72 -15.87 -51.90
CA MET A 449 -27.51 -15.27 -51.31
C MET A 449 -26.40 -15.00 -52.35
N ARG A 450 -26.33 -15.84 -53.39
CA ARG A 450 -25.38 -15.68 -54.49
C ARG A 450 -25.68 -14.43 -55.30
N ASP A 451 -26.93 -14.24 -55.69
CA ASP A 451 -27.34 -13.08 -56.49
C ASP A 451 -27.17 -11.79 -55.69
N PHE A 452 -27.56 -11.81 -54.41
CA PHE A 452 -27.29 -10.69 -53.50
C PHE A 452 -25.80 -10.32 -53.47
N ALA A 453 -24.90 -11.30 -53.28
CA ALA A 453 -23.47 -11.04 -53.22
C ALA A 453 -22.87 -10.49 -54.52
N LEU A 454 -23.49 -10.78 -55.68
CA LEU A 454 -23.08 -10.27 -56.99
C LEU A 454 -23.63 -8.87 -57.30
N GLU A 455 -24.82 -8.55 -56.78
CA GLU A 455 -25.56 -7.33 -57.09
C GLU A 455 -25.43 -6.23 -56.02
N MET A 456 -24.93 -6.55 -54.82
CA MET A 456 -24.89 -5.62 -53.70
C MET A 456 -24.02 -4.37 -53.98
N GLU A 457 -24.48 -3.20 -53.51
CA GLU A 457 -23.74 -1.93 -53.70
C GLU A 457 -22.47 -1.84 -52.84
N VAL A 458 -21.29 -1.71 -53.43
CA VAL A 458 -20.03 -1.62 -52.69
C VAL A 458 -19.45 -0.22 -52.83
N ASP A 459 -18.96 0.34 -51.73
CA ASP A 459 -18.24 1.62 -51.70
C ASP A 459 -16.73 1.35 -51.63
N GLU A 460 -16.01 1.71 -52.69
CA GLU A 460 -14.56 1.46 -52.81
C GLU A 460 -13.73 2.29 -51.82
N ASP A 461 -14.29 3.35 -51.22
CA ASP A 461 -13.61 4.21 -50.25
C ASP A 461 -13.62 3.65 -48.83
N VAL A 462 -14.13 2.42 -48.61
CA VAL A 462 -14.11 1.78 -47.28
C VAL A 462 -12.69 1.38 -46.89
N GLY A 463 -12.20 1.96 -45.79
CA GLY A 463 -10.89 1.65 -45.20
C GLY A 463 -10.94 0.84 -43.90
N ALA A 464 -12.13 0.72 -43.28
CA ALA A 464 -12.31 -0.03 -42.05
C ALA A 464 -13.70 -0.68 -41.97
N VAL A 465 -13.74 -1.87 -41.36
CA VAL A 465 -14.98 -2.55 -40.95
C VAL A 465 -14.99 -2.63 -39.43
N VAL A 466 -16.05 -2.08 -38.81
CA VAL A 466 -16.26 -2.12 -37.36
C VAL A 466 -17.43 -3.05 -37.07
N VAL A 467 -17.21 -4.02 -36.18
CA VAL A 467 -18.26 -4.96 -35.74
C VAL A 467 -18.53 -4.77 -34.25
N GLY A 468 -19.77 -4.41 -33.92
CA GLY A 468 -20.28 -4.31 -32.55
C GLY A 468 -21.55 -5.14 -32.38
N ARG A 469 -22.29 -4.92 -31.29
CA ARG A 469 -23.62 -5.52 -31.14
C ARG A 469 -24.61 -4.80 -32.05
N ASP A 470 -25.40 -5.57 -32.80
CA ASP A 470 -26.45 -5.10 -33.69
C ASP A 470 -27.71 -5.93 -33.51
N ASP A 471 -28.79 -5.33 -33.01
CA ASP A 471 -30.08 -6.02 -32.85
C ASP A 471 -30.78 -6.25 -34.22
N SER A 472 -30.28 -5.60 -35.27
CA SER A 472 -30.70 -5.78 -36.67
C SER A 472 -29.73 -6.65 -37.50
N PHE A 473 -28.80 -7.34 -36.84
CA PHE A 473 -27.79 -8.18 -37.48
C PHE A 473 -28.41 -9.21 -38.44
N ASN A 474 -27.90 -9.27 -39.67
CA ASN A 474 -28.45 -10.11 -40.74
C ASN A 474 -27.33 -10.60 -41.68
N MET A 475 -27.67 -11.53 -42.57
CA MET A 475 -26.68 -12.10 -43.50
C MET A 475 -26.21 -11.10 -44.57
N CYS A 476 -27.00 -10.08 -44.92
CA CYS A 476 -26.58 -9.05 -45.87
C CYS A 476 -25.38 -8.27 -45.34
N SER A 477 -25.44 -7.82 -44.07
CA SER A 477 -24.34 -7.09 -43.43
C SER A 477 -23.08 -7.96 -43.27
N VAL A 478 -23.24 -9.26 -43.00
CA VAL A 478 -22.14 -10.23 -42.94
C VAL A 478 -21.46 -10.40 -44.29
N ILE A 479 -22.23 -10.63 -45.37
CA ILE A 479 -21.69 -10.79 -46.73
C ILE A 479 -20.90 -9.55 -47.14
N ARG A 480 -21.45 -8.36 -46.87
CA ARG A 480 -20.81 -7.08 -47.20
C ARG A 480 -19.54 -6.83 -46.38
N ALA A 481 -19.57 -7.08 -45.07
CA ALA A 481 -18.37 -7.01 -44.22
C ALA A 481 -17.27 -7.96 -44.70
N CYS A 482 -17.64 -9.19 -45.06
CA CYS A 482 -16.69 -10.18 -45.56
C CYS A 482 -16.10 -9.75 -46.91
N HIS A 483 -16.89 -9.14 -47.79
CA HIS A 483 -16.41 -8.58 -49.05
C HIS A 483 -15.29 -7.55 -48.83
N TYR A 484 -15.54 -6.53 -48.01
CA TYR A 484 -14.52 -5.52 -47.69
C TYR A 484 -13.27 -6.16 -47.08
N LEU A 485 -13.46 -7.08 -46.12
CA LEU A 485 -12.34 -7.69 -45.40
C LEU A 485 -11.48 -8.65 -46.24
N ARG A 486 -11.87 -8.97 -47.49
CA ARG A 486 -10.98 -9.66 -48.45
C ARG A 486 -9.75 -8.82 -48.78
N ASN A 487 -9.86 -7.49 -48.75
CA ASN A 487 -8.69 -6.62 -48.88
C ASN A 487 -7.93 -6.61 -47.54
N PRO A 488 -6.67 -7.09 -47.48
CA PRO A 488 -5.91 -7.14 -46.23
C PRO A 488 -5.59 -5.77 -45.65
N GLN A 489 -5.64 -4.69 -46.44
CA GLN A 489 -5.37 -3.32 -46.00
C GLN A 489 -6.53 -2.70 -45.22
N ILE A 490 -7.76 -3.19 -45.43
CA ILE A 490 -8.94 -2.69 -44.70
C ILE A 490 -8.82 -3.12 -43.24
N LEU A 491 -8.99 -2.18 -42.30
CA LEU A 491 -8.91 -2.46 -40.87
C LEU A 491 -10.10 -3.32 -40.44
N PHE A 492 -9.85 -4.33 -39.60
CA PHE A 492 -10.90 -5.11 -38.95
C PHE A 492 -10.92 -4.77 -37.46
N LEU A 493 -11.96 -4.06 -37.02
CA LEU A 493 -12.10 -3.57 -35.65
C LEU A 493 -13.35 -4.19 -34.98
N GLY A 494 -13.26 -4.44 -33.68
CA GLY A 494 -14.39 -4.92 -32.88
C GLY A 494 -14.59 -4.10 -31.62
N CYS A 495 -15.84 -3.85 -31.26
CA CYS A 495 -16.18 -3.08 -30.06
C CYS A 495 -15.88 -3.85 -28.77
N CYS A 496 -16.37 -5.08 -28.61
CA CYS A 496 -16.10 -5.90 -27.43
C CYS A 496 -16.13 -7.40 -27.75
N LEU A 497 -15.79 -8.24 -26.77
CA LEU A 497 -15.84 -9.71 -26.86
C LEU A 497 -16.94 -10.31 -25.97
N ASP A 498 -17.92 -9.52 -25.58
CA ASP A 498 -19.04 -10.00 -24.78
C ASP A 498 -19.88 -10.94 -25.66
N ALA A 499 -19.97 -12.21 -25.25
CA ALA A 499 -20.57 -13.25 -26.07
C ALA A 499 -22.10 -13.26 -25.99
N ALA A 500 -22.64 -12.86 -24.84
CA ALA A 500 -24.01 -13.12 -24.45
C ALA A 500 -24.44 -12.17 -23.33
N TYR A 501 -25.68 -11.70 -23.39
CA TYR A 501 -26.34 -10.93 -22.33
C TYR A 501 -27.52 -11.76 -21.79
N PRO A 502 -27.55 -12.11 -20.48
CA PRO A 502 -28.65 -12.87 -19.91
C PRO A 502 -29.93 -12.02 -19.85
N ILE A 503 -31.08 -12.65 -20.11
CA ILE A 503 -32.42 -12.04 -20.04
C ILE A 503 -33.35 -12.95 -19.25
N GLY A 504 -33.83 -12.44 -18.11
CA GLY A 504 -34.64 -13.23 -17.17
C GLY A 504 -33.90 -14.49 -16.72
N ASN A 505 -34.64 -15.54 -16.37
CA ASN A 505 -34.03 -16.70 -15.70
C ASN A 505 -33.31 -17.68 -16.64
N ASN A 506 -33.60 -17.70 -17.95
CA ASN A 506 -33.12 -18.77 -18.86
C ASN A 506 -32.97 -18.34 -20.34
N ARG A 507 -32.90 -17.05 -20.67
CA ARG A 507 -32.72 -16.57 -22.07
C ARG A 507 -31.44 -15.78 -22.20
N VAL A 508 -30.90 -15.74 -23.42
CA VAL A 508 -29.65 -15.05 -23.72
C VAL A 508 -29.80 -14.31 -25.04
N LEU A 509 -29.32 -13.06 -25.08
CA LEU A 509 -29.20 -12.24 -26.29
C LEU A 509 -27.75 -12.33 -26.78
N ALA A 510 -27.54 -12.58 -28.07
CA ALA A 510 -26.21 -12.67 -28.64
C ALA A 510 -25.47 -11.33 -28.55
N GLY A 511 -24.24 -11.36 -28.04
CA GLY A 511 -23.39 -10.18 -27.97
C GLY A 511 -22.48 -10.00 -29.19
N ALA A 512 -21.67 -8.95 -29.18
CA ALA A 512 -20.77 -8.60 -30.28
C ALA A 512 -19.78 -9.74 -30.62
N ALA A 513 -19.36 -10.55 -29.65
CA ALA A 513 -18.42 -11.64 -29.92
C ALA A 513 -19.00 -12.69 -30.87
N ALA A 514 -20.31 -12.96 -30.84
CA ALA A 514 -20.95 -13.90 -31.76
C ALA A 514 -20.91 -13.36 -33.21
N MET A 515 -21.22 -12.08 -33.38
CA MET A 515 -21.20 -11.39 -34.68
C MET A 515 -19.77 -11.31 -35.24
N ILE A 516 -18.80 -10.96 -34.38
CA ILE A 516 -17.38 -10.96 -34.71
C ILE A 516 -16.90 -12.36 -35.10
N ALA A 517 -17.31 -13.41 -34.37
CA ALA A 517 -16.89 -14.78 -34.65
C ALA A 517 -17.32 -15.24 -36.04
N LEU A 518 -18.53 -14.86 -36.48
CA LEU A 518 -19.03 -15.17 -37.82
C LEU A 518 -18.14 -14.54 -38.91
N VAL A 519 -17.91 -13.22 -38.83
CA VAL A 519 -17.07 -12.49 -39.79
C VAL A 519 -15.63 -12.98 -39.77
N LYS A 520 -15.06 -13.24 -38.58
CA LYS A 520 -13.72 -13.80 -38.39
C LYS A 520 -13.57 -15.17 -39.03
N THR A 521 -14.57 -16.03 -38.90
CA THR A 521 -14.52 -17.41 -39.43
C THR A 521 -14.49 -17.40 -40.96
N ILE A 522 -15.32 -16.56 -41.59
CA ILE A 522 -15.39 -16.45 -43.05
C ILE A 522 -14.12 -15.81 -43.62
N THR A 523 -13.66 -14.72 -43.01
CA THR A 523 -12.53 -13.93 -43.53
C THR A 523 -11.16 -14.49 -43.13
N SER A 524 -11.11 -15.37 -42.13
CA SER A 524 -9.86 -15.80 -41.46
C SER A 524 -9.02 -14.64 -40.88
N ARG A 525 -9.58 -13.43 -40.76
CA ARG A 525 -8.92 -12.26 -40.19
C ARG A 525 -9.27 -12.10 -38.71
N LYS A 526 -8.29 -11.69 -37.90
CA LYS A 526 -8.52 -11.37 -36.47
C LYS A 526 -8.78 -9.87 -36.31
N PRO A 527 -9.85 -9.46 -35.63
CA PRO A 527 -10.09 -8.05 -35.37
C PRO A 527 -9.20 -7.53 -34.24
N LEU A 528 -8.95 -6.22 -34.25
CA LEU A 528 -8.48 -5.49 -33.07
C LEU A 528 -9.68 -5.10 -32.21
N ILE A 529 -9.73 -5.58 -30.98
CA ILE A 529 -10.80 -5.28 -30.02
C ILE A 529 -10.42 -4.05 -29.20
N LEU A 530 -11.30 -3.05 -29.13
CA LEU A 530 -11.02 -1.76 -28.50
C LEU A 530 -11.84 -1.45 -27.23
N GLY A 531 -12.82 -2.27 -26.87
CA GLY A 531 -13.50 -2.24 -25.57
C GLY A 531 -12.74 -3.01 -24.48
N LYS A 532 -13.31 -3.01 -23.26
CA LYS A 532 -12.79 -3.78 -22.12
C LYS A 532 -12.63 -5.25 -22.52
N PRO A 533 -11.50 -5.91 -22.20
CA PRO A 533 -10.46 -5.48 -21.26
C PRO A 533 -9.32 -4.62 -21.86
N ASN A 534 -9.40 -4.18 -23.11
CA ASN A 534 -8.33 -3.36 -23.71
C ASN A 534 -8.21 -2.00 -22.97
N PRO A 535 -6.99 -1.58 -22.58
CA PRO A 535 -6.78 -0.29 -21.90
C PRO A 535 -7.09 0.95 -22.75
N TRP A 536 -7.25 0.80 -24.07
CA TRP A 536 -7.44 1.93 -24.99
C TRP A 536 -8.58 2.88 -24.60
N ILE A 537 -9.69 2.35 -24.07
CA ILE A 537 -10.88 3.12 -23.70
C ILE A 537 -10.62 4.22 -22.66
N VAL A 538 -9.58 4.09 -21.82
CA VAL A 538 -9.17 5.09 -20.81
C VAL A 538 -7.85 5.77 -21.14
N ARG A 539 -7.28 5.52 -22.33
CA ARG A 539 -5.98 6.07 -22.71
C ARG A 539 -5.96 7.60 -22.65
N GLU A 540 -6.91 8.25 -23.31
CA GLU A 540 -6.98 9.70 -23.38
C GLU A 540 -7.22 10.34 -21.99
N PRO A 541 -8.16 9.86 -21.15
CA PRO A 541 -8.29 10.32 -19.76
C PRO A 541 -7.03 10.13 -18.91
N ILE A 542 -6.22 9.09 -19.16
CA ILE A 542 -4.94 8.90 -18.46
C ILE A 542 -3.90 9.89 -18.96
N GLU A 543 -3.79 10.09 -20.29
CA GLU A 543 -2.82 11.00 -20.90
C GLU A 543 -3.10 12.47 -20.54
N SER A 544 -4.38 12.84 -20.37
CA SER A 544 -4.78 14.18 -19.93
C SER A 544 -4.63 14.42 -18.43
N GLY A 545 -4.38 13.36 -17.64
CA GLY A 545 -4.30 13.42 -16.18
C GLY A 545 -5.65 13.40 -15.47
N ALA A 546 -6.77 13.22 -16.20
CA ALA A 546 -8.10 13.07 -15.61
C ALA A 546 -8.25 11.77 -14.80
N ILE A 547 -7.49 10.72 -15.15
CA ILE A 547 -7.44 9.44 -14.44
C ILE A 547 -5.99 9.14 -14.04
N ASN A 548 -5.75 8.99 -12.74
CA ASN A 548 -4.47 8.50 -12.22
C ASN A 548 -4.60 7.02 -11.81
N PRO A 549 -3.88 6.08 -12.47
CA PRO A 549 -4.01 4.67 -12.16
C PRO A 549 -3.79 4.26 -10.71
N ALA A 550 -2.92 4.97 -9.99
CA ALA A 550 -2.60 4.65 -8.59
C ALA A 550 -3.74 4.96 -7.62
N THR A 551 -4.58 5.95 -7.94
CA THR A 551 -5.70 6.44 -7.12
C THR A 551 -7.06 6.17 -7.77
N THR A 552 -7.12 5.19 -8.68
CA THR A 552 -8.34 4.79 -9.39
C THR A 552 -8.86 3.42 -8.93
N LEU A 553 -10.16 3.36 -8.68
CA LEU A 553 -10.90 2.12 -8.36
C LEU A 553 -11.90 1.79 -9.48
N MET A 554 -11.84 0.58 -10.01
CA MET A 554 -12.83 0.03 -10.94
C MET A 554 -13.87 -0.80 -10.19
N ILE A 555 -15.15 -0.55 -10.44
CA ILE A 555 -16.26 -1.37 -9.94
C ILE A 555 -16.92 -2.07 -11.12
N GLY A 556 -16.89 -3.39 -11.12
CA GLY A 556 -17.38 -4.22 -12.23
C GLY A 556 -18.05 -5.50 -11.74
N ASP A 557 -18.71 -6.22 -12.64
CA ASP A 557 -19.39 -7.48 -12.34
C ASP A 557 -18.75 -8.69 -13.07
N THR A 558 -17.80 -8.43 -13.98
CA THR A 558 -17.28 -9.44 -14.88
C THR A 558 -15.75 -9.56 -14.82
N LEU A 559 -15.24 -10.77 -14.56
CA LEU A 559 -13.79 -10.99 -14.39
C LEU A 559 -12.97 -10.75 -15.67
N GLU A 560 -13.44 -11.30 -16.79
CA GLU A 560 -12.68 -11.29 -18.05
C GLU A 560 -12.68 -9.93 -18.76
N THR A 561 -13.61 -9.04 -18.38
CA THR A 561 -13.71 -7.67 -18.88
C THR A 561 -13.23 -6.71 -17.80
N ASP A 562 -13.98 -6.47 -16.73
CA ASP A 562 -13.77 -5.36 -15.80
C ASP A 562 -12.56 -5.56 -14.89
N ILE A 563 -12.45 -6.72 -14.25
CA ILE A 563 -11.34 -6.97 -13.32
C ILE A 563 -10.02 -7.07 -14.09
N LYS A 564 -10.06 -7.70 -15.26
CA LYS A 564 -8.92 -7.76 -16.18
C LYS A 564 -8.55 -6.38 -16.74
N PHE A 565 -9.55 -5.56 -17.06
CA PHE A 565 -9.37 -4.16 -17.47
C PHE A 565 -8.69 -3.34 -16.37
N ALA A 566 -9.18 -3.44 -15.14
CA ALA A 566 -8.55 -2.81 -13.97
C ALA A 566 -7.09 -3.25 -13.83
N ASN A 567 -6.83 -4.55 -13.96
CA ASN A 567 -5.47 -5.11 -13.88
C ASN A 567 -4.53 -4.56 -14.95
N TYR A 568 -4.99 -4.46 -16.20
CA TYR A 568 -4.18 -3.95 -17.31
C TYR A 568 -3.84 -2.47 -17.19
N ASN A 569 -4.72 -1.69 -16.56
CA ASN A 569 -4.48 -0.27 -16.32
C ASN A 569 -3.79 0.01 -14.98
N GLY A 570 -3.65 -0.98 -14.10
CA GLY A 570 -3.03 -0.83 -12.79
C GLY A 570 -3.96 -0.33 -11.68
N PHE A 571 -5.27 -0.24 -11.95
CA PHE A 571 -6.30 0.16 -11.00
C PHE A 571 -6.47 -0.88 -9.88
N GLN A 572 -7.11 -0.47 -8.79
CA GLN A 572 -7.75 -1.42 -7.88
C GLN A 572 -9.16 -1.76 -8.37
N SER A 573 -9.76 -2.82 -7.85
CA SER A 573 -11.06 -3.32 -8.31
C SER A 573 -11.96 -3.88 -7.22
N ILE A 574 -13.26 -3.59 -7.33
CA ILE A 574 -14.33 -4.25 -6.59
C ILE A 574 -15.17 -5.05 -7.58
N LEU A 575 -15.42 -6.32 -7.25
CA LEU A 575 -16.46 -7.11 -7.89
C LEU A 575 -17.79 -6.90 -7.15
N VAL A 576 -18.86 -6.60 -7.88
CA VAL A 576 -20.22 -6.58 -7.31
C VAL A 576 -21.00 -7.85 -7.63
N GLY A 577 -21.81 -8.32 -6.68
CA GLY A 577 -22.64 -9.52 -6.81
C GLY A 577 -23.93 -9.33 -7.63
N SER A 578 -24.19 -8.14 -8.16
CA SER A 578 -25.42 -7.81 -8.91
C SER A 578 -25.43 -8.26 -10.37
N GLY A 579 -24.33 -8.81 -10.88
CA GLY A 579 -24.14 -9.10 -12.31
C GLY A 579 -23.67 -10.52 -12.63
N VAL A 580 -22.81 -10.67 -13.63
CA VAL A 580 -22.56 -11.96 -14.32
C VAL A 580 -21.69 -12.94 -13.52
N THR A 581 -20.69 -12.46 -12.77
CA THR A 581 -19.75 -13.34 -12.06
C THR A 581 -20.23 -13.68 -10.66
N GLU A 582 -20.49 -14.96 -10.40
CA GLU A 582 -20.72 -15.47 -9.05
C GLU A 582 -19.43 -15.47 -8.19
N LEU A 583 -19.55 -15.08 -6.92
CA LEU A 583 -18.43 -15.03 -5.96
C LEU A 583 -17.69 -16.38 -5.86
N GLU A 584 -18.41 -17.51 -5.85
CA GLU A 584 -17.81 -18.85 -5.76
C GLU A 584 -16.77 -19.10 -6.87
N LYS A 585 -17.00 -18.58 -8.07
CA LYS A 585 -16.07 -18.73 -9.19
C LYS A 585 -14.74 -18.06 -8.88
N VAL A 586 -14.78 -16.91 -8.23
CA VAL A 586 -13.60 -16.15 -7.82
C VAL A 586 -12.85 -16.87 -6.71
N GLU A 587 -13.58 -17.38 -5.71
CA GLU A 587 -13.00 -18.16 -4.61
C GLU A 587 -12.28 -19.40 -5.14
N ARG A 588 -12.88 -20.13 -6.09
CA ARG A 588 -12.22 -21.28 -6.74
C ARG A 588 -10.94 -20.88 -7.48
N ILE A 589 -10.90 -19.71 -8.13
CA ILE A 589 -9.69 -19.22 -8.80
C ILE A 589 -8.60 -18.87 -7.78
N ARG A 590 -8.99 -18.16 -6.70
CA ARG A 590 -8.11 -17.75 -5.61
C ARG A 590 -7.48 -18.96 -4.92
N ASP A 591 -8.29 -19.94 -4.55
CA ASP A 591 -7.87 -21.10 -3.77
C ASP A 591 -6.95 -22.04 -4.58
N ARG A 592 -7.11 -22.07 -5.91
CA ARG A 592 -6.18 -22.80 -6.81
C ARG A 592 -4.82 -22.11 -6.95
N GLY A 593 -4.71 -20.81 -6.67
CA GLY A 593 -3.45 -20.07 -6.65
C GLY A 593 -2.68 -20.01 -7.98
N GLN A 594 -3.30 -20.31 -9.11
CA GLN A 594 -2.61 -20.36 -10.41
C GLN A 594 -2.20 -18.95 -10.85
N LYS A 595 -0.88 -18.73 -10.99
CA LYS A 595 -0.27 -17.40 -11.22
C LYS A 595 -0.87 -16.59 -12.38
N LYS A 596 -1.33 -17.23 -13.45
CA LYS A 596 -1.99 -16.54 -14.59
C LYS A 596 -3.42 -16.12 -14.25
N GLN A 597 -4.16 -16.93 -13.48
CA GLN A 597 -5.56 -16.69 -13.14
C GLN A 597 -5.72 -15.74 -11.95
N MET A 598 -4.72 -15.64 -11.07
CA MET A 598 -4.69 -14.65 -9.97
C MET A 598 -4.86 -13.20 -10.45
N ARG A 599 -4.60 -12.91 -11.73
CA ARG A 599 -4.85 -11.60 -12.33
C ARG A 599 -6.33 -11.24 -12.47
N LEU A 600 -7.20 -12.24 -12.40
CA LEU A 600 -8.66 -12.11 -12.47
C LEU A 600 -9.31 -12.05 -11.08
N VAL A 601 -8.52 -12.14 -10.00
CA VAL A 601 -9.06 -12.01 -8.64
C VAL A 601 -9.18 -10.51 -8.33
N PRO A 602 -10.39 -10.00 -8.02
CA PRO A 602 -10.62 -8.60 -7.66
C PRO A 602 -9.99 -8.30 -6.30
N ASP A 603 -9.91 -7.02 -5.96
CA ASP A 603 -9.34 -6.63 -4.67
C ASP A 603 -10.40 -6.75 -3.56
N GLY A 604 -11.56 -6.12 -3.78
CA GLY A 604 -12.74 -6.23 -2.90
C GLY A 604 -13.93 -6.94 -3.56
N TYR A 605 -14.89 -7.31 -2.73
CA TYR A 605 -16.21 -7.75 -3.14
C TYR A 605 -17.29 -7.01 -2.32
N LEU A 606 -18.36 -6.61 -3.01
CA LEU A 606 -19.60 -6.13 -2.39
C LEU A 606 -20.79 -6.93 -2.96
N PRO A 607 -21.75 -7.36 -2.14
CA PRO A 607 -22.97 -7.98 -2.65
C PRO A 607 -23.72 -7.09 -3.65
N ARG A 608 -23.84 -5.79 -3.34
CA ARG A 608 -24.45 -4.79 -4.21
C ARG A 608 -23.64 -3.50 -4.16
N LEU A 609 -23.72 -2.69 -5.22
CA LEU A 609 -23.09 -1.37 -5.24
C LEU A 609 -23.55 -0.48 -4.07
N CYS A 610 -24.83 -0.56 -3.69
CA CYS A 610 -25.39 0.26 -2.60
C CYS A 610 -24.79 0.00 -1.22
N ASP A 611 -24.18 -1.16 -1.00
CA ASP A 611 -23.50 -1.47 0.26
C ASP A 611 -22.26 -0.56 0.47
N ILE A 612 -21.77 0.12 -0.58
CA ILE A 612 -20.68 1.10 -0.46
C ILE A 612 -21.05 2.34 0.36
N LEU A 613 -22.35 2.66 0.44
CA LEU A 613 -22.87 3.84 1.14
C LEU A 613 -22.49 3.87 2.62
N GLU A 614 -22.33 2.71 3.25
CA GLU A 614 -21.92 2.60 4.66
C GLU A 614 -20.49 3.11 4.91
N TYR A 615 -19.67 3.21 3.86
CA TYR A 615 -18.23 3.49 3.96
C TYR A 615 -17.81 4.85 3.42
N LEU A 616 -18.67 5.51 2.64
CA LEU A 616 -18.51 6.92 2.24
C LEU A 616 -18.61 7.82 3.49
#